data_AF-A0A9E0T820-F1
#
_entry.id   AF-A0A9E0T820-F1
#
_cell.length_a   1.000
_cell.length_b   1.000
_cell.length_c   1.000
_cell.angle_alpha   90.00
_cell.angle_beta   90.00
_cell.angle_gamma   90.00
#
_symmetry.space_group_name_H-M   'P 1'
#
loop_
_entity.id
_entity.type
_entity.pdbx_description
1 polymer ?
#
loop_
_entity_poly.entity_id
_entity_poly.type
_entity_poly.pdbx_seq_one_letter_code
_entity_poly.pdbx_strand_id
1 'polypeptide(L)'
;MAAFTITVQDQAVQALLKRLAERATNMQPHLQAIGDDIVERAKRRFETSTGPDGAKWKPNTEATLGMLAGRLGKSYRKKSGDLNTKGERRIAGKKPLVGESGDLRRQIVAVATAGQVTVQATTAYSAMHQFGGTTSARSMIPGKTIPARPYLPVRDDGTLYPAESALILAAINEYLHGS
;
A
#
# COMPACT_ATOMS: atom_id res chain seq x y z
N MET A 1 17.99 40.42 36.09
CA MET A 1 18.76 39.39 35.36
C MET A 1 19.47 40.09 34.21
N ALA A 2 20.80 40.00 34.12
CA ALA A 2 21.56 40.57 33.01
C ALA A 2 21.65 39.51 31.89
N ALA A 3 21.22 39.87 30.68
CA ALA A 3 21.39 39.05 29.49
C ALA A 3 22.61 39.54 28.71
N PHE A 4 23.42 38.63 28.18
CA PHE A 4 24.48 38.94 27.24
C PHE A 4 24.32 38.09 25.98
N THR A 5 24.67 38.68 24.83
CA THR A 5 24.51 38.07 23.50
C THR A 5 25.87 37.63 22.98
N ILE A 6 25.97 36.38 22.53
CA ILE A 6 27.16 35.85 21.85
C ILE A 6 26.85 35.74 20.35
N THR A 7 27.75 36.28 19.52
CA THR A 7 27.66 36.17 18.04
C THR A 7 28.78 35.26 17.53
N VAL A 8 28.42 34.11 16.96
CA VAL A 8 29.39 33.18 16.34
C VAL A 8 29.66 33.63 14.91
N GLN A 9 30.92 33.96 14.57
CA GLN A 9 31.34 34.39 13.21
C GLN A 9 31.98 33.27 12.38
N ASP A 10 32.18 32.09 12.97
CA ASP A 10 32.79 30.95 12.29
C ASP A 10 31.93 30.49 11.10
N GLN A 11 32.49 30.58 9.90
CA GLN A 11 31.78 30.30 8.65
C GLN A 11 31.40 28.82 8.52
N ALA A 12 32.23 27.91 9.02
CA ALA A 12 31.94 26.47 8.96
C ALA A 12 30.76 26.12 9.89
N VAL A 13 30.76 26.68 11.11
CA VAL A 13 29.66 26.51 12.07
C VAL A 13 28.37 27.12 11.54
N GLN A 14 28.42 28.35 11.00
CA GLN A 14 27.24 28.99 10.40
C GLN A 14 26.67 28.19 9.22
N ALA A 15 27.55 27.65 8.35
CA ALA A 15 27.12 26.82 7.23
C ALA A 15 26.44 25.52 7.70
N LEU A 16 26.96 24.87 8.74
CA LEU A 16 26.36 23.67 9.32
C LEU A 16 25.02 23.97 9.99
N LEU A 17 24.91 25.06 10.76
CA LEU A 17 23.66 25.48 11.39
C LEU A 17 22.59 25.82 10.35
N LYS A 18 22.97 26.46 9.24
CA LYS A 18 22.06 26.73 8.13
C LYS A 18 21.53 25.44 7.50
N ARG A 19 22.41 24.47 7.22
CA ARG A 19 21.99 23.15 6.69
C ARG A 19 21.10 22.40 7.67
N LEU A 20 21.39 22.47 8.97
CA LEU A 20 20.56 21.87 10.01
C LEU A 20 19.17 22.52 10.05
N ALA A 21 19.11 23.84 10.03
CA ALA A 21 17.85 24.59 9.99
C ALA A 21 17.03 24.25 8.75
N GLU A 22 17.64 24.21 7.56
CA GLU A 22 17.00 23.83 6.30
C GLU A 22 16.43 22.41 6.34
N ARG A 23 17.18 21.44 6.89
CA ARG A 23 16.69 20.07 7.10
C ARG A 23 15.48 20.04 8.04
N ALA A 24 15.54 20.77 9.16
CA ALA A 24 14.46 20.83 10.13
C ALA A 24 13.20 21.54 9.60
N THR A 25 13.34 22.46 8.62
CA THR A 25 12.20 23.22 8.09
C THR A 25 11.55 22.60 6.86
N ASN A 26 12.30 21.85 6.05
CA ASN A 26 11.75 21.22 4.85
C ASN A 26 11.97 19.70 4.85
N MET A 27 11.17 18.98 5.62
CA MET A 27 11.18 17.52 5.62
C MET A 27 10.43 16.91 4.43
N GLN A 28 9.78 17.73 3.58
CA GLN A 28 8.92 17.25 2.50
C GLN A 28 9.61 16.25 1.57
N PRO A 29 10.85 16.46 1.08
CA PRO A 29 11.51 15.51 0.19
C PRO A 29 11.73 14.14 0.85
N HIS A 30 12.07 14.14 2.14
CA HIS A 30 12.34 12.91 2.91
C HIS A 30 11.04 12.17 3.25
N LEU A 31 10.02 12.92 3.66
CA LEU A 31 8.68 12.38 3.90
C LEU A 31 8.06 11.83 2.61
N GLN A 32 8.30 12.47 1.46
CA GLN A 32 7.87 11.97 0.16
C GLN A 32 8.56 10.64 -0.16
N ALA A 33 9.87 10.52 0.05
CA ALA A 33 10.60 9.27 -0.16
C ALA A 33 10.08 8.13 0.71
N ILE A 34 9.77 8.39 1.99
CA ILE A 34 9.13 7.41 2.89
C ILE A 34 7.75 6.99 2.34
N GLY A 35 6.96 7.96 1.88
CA GLY A 35 5.67 7.71 1.26
C GLY A 35 5.77 6.83 0.03
N ASP A 36 6.69 7.15 -0.88
CA ASP A 36 6.93 6.41 -2.12
C ASP A 36 7.38 4.97 -1.84
N ASP A 37 8.25 4.76 -0.85
CA ASP A 37 8.64 3.41 -0.40
C ASP A 37 7.44 2.61 0.13
N ILE A 38 6.57 3.22 0.93
CA ILE A 38 5.32 2.58 1.39
C ILE A 38 4.45 2.18 0.19
N VAL A 39 4.34 3.05 -0.82
CA VAL A 39 3.59 2.76 -2.05
C VAL A 39 4.21 1.58 -2.79
N GLU A 40 5.52 1.55 -2.96
CA GLU A 40 6.20 0.45 -3.65
C GLU A 40 6.07 -0.88 -2.91
N ARG A 41 6.18 -0.89 -1.57
CA ARG A 41 5.90 -2.09 -0.76
C ARG A 41 4.45 -2.54 -0.89
N ALA A 42 3.50 -1.60 -0.90
CA ALA A 42 2.11 -1.92 -1.16
C ALA A 42 1.93 -2.54 -2.55
N LYS A 43 2.56 -2.00 -3.60
CA LYS A 43 2.52 -2.57 -4.96
C LYS A 43 3.10 -3.98 -5.02
N ARG A 44 4.25 -4.21 -4.38
CA ARG A 44 4.89 -5.54 -4.29
C ARG A 44 3.97 -6.58 -3.66
N ARG A 45 3.15 -6.20 -2.67
CA ARG A 45 2.16 -7.11 -2.05
C ARG A 45 1.12 -7.63 -3.02
N PHE A 46 0.71 -6.84 -4.03
CA PHE A 46 -0.16 -7.34 -5.10
C PHE A 46 0.54 -8.39 -5.96
N GLU A 47 1.82 -8.19 -6.27
CA GLU A 47 2.62 -9.10 -7.10
C GLU A 47 2.82 -10.45 -6.43
N THR A 48 3.16 -10.42 -5.14
CA THR A 48 3.40 -11.61 -4.32
C THR A 48 2.12 -12.20 -3.72
N SER A 49 1.01 -11.44 -3.73
CA SER A 49 -0.25 -11.80 -3.07
C SER A 49 -0.07 -12.08 -1.57
N THR A 50 0.66 -11.19 -0.89
CA THR A 50 0.97 -11.30 0.55
C THR A 50 0.66 -10.00 1.29
N GLY A 51 0.38 -10.09 2.59
CA GLY A 51 0.20 -8.95 3.47
C GLY A 51 1.50 -8.33 3.97
N PRO A 52 1.44 -7.24 4.76
CA PRO A 52 2.61 -6.62 5.39
C PRO A 52 3.36 -7.53 6.38
N ASP A 53 2.69 -8.56 6.87
CA ASP A 53 3.25 -9.63 7.71
C ASP A 53 3.81 -10.82 6.90
N GLY A 54 3.75 -10.77 5.56
CA GLY A 54 4.14 -11.86 4.68
C GLY A 54 3.09 -12.96 4.52
N ALA A 55 1.95 -12.89 5.21
CA ALA A 55 0.90 -13.89 5.09
C ALA A 55 0.25 -13.83 3.70
N LYS A 56 0.05 -14.99 3.06
CA LYS A 56 -0.64 -15.05 1.76
C LYS A 56 -2.09 -14.59 1.90
N TRP A 57 -2.55 -13.76 0.98
CA TRP A 57 -3.94 -13.35 0.93
C TRP A 57 -4.87 -14.53 0.68
N LYS A 58 -6.02 -14.52 1.36
CA LYS A 58 -7.07 -15.51 1.13
C LYS A 58 -7.53 -15.48 -0.34
N PRO A 59 -7.77 -16.64 -0.96
CA PRO A 59 -8.16 -16.75 -2.37
C PRO A 59 -9.49 -16.03 -2.65
N ASN A 60 -9.82 -15.93 -3.93
CA ASN A 60 -11.13 -15.42 -4.33
C ASN A 60 -12.22 -16.45 -3.99
N THR A 61 -13.43 -15.98 -3.69
CA THR A 61 -14.57 -16.86 -3.43
C THR A 61 -14.98 -17.62 -4.69
N GLU A 62 -15.64 -18.76 -4.52
CA GLU A 62 -16.21 -19.53 -5.65
C GLU A 62 -17.14 -18.67 -6.52
N ALA A 63 -17.93 -17.77 -5.91
CA ALA A 63 -18.79 -16.84 -6.64
C ALA A 63 -17.98 -15.91 -7.57
N THR A 64 -16.87 -15.36 -7.09
CA THR A 64 -15.96 -14.53 -7.90
C THR A 64 -15.31 -15.35 -9.01
N LEU A 65 -14.89 -16.58 -8.72
CA LEU A 65 -14.30 -17.49 -9.71
C LEU A 65 -15.32 -17.92 -10.77
N GLY A 66 -16.57 -18.15 -10.37
CA GLY A 66 -17.70 -18.45 -11.27
C GLY A 66 -18.02 -17.29 -12.20
N MET A 67 -18.05 -16.05 -11.69
CA MET A 67 -18.20 -14.86 -12.53
C MET A 67 -17.06 -14.72 -13.56
N LEU A 68 -15.81 -14.97 -13.14
CA LEU A 68 -14.68 -14.99 -14.07
C LEU A 68 -14.86 -16.09 -15.13
N ALA A 69 -15.21 -17.30 -14.71
CA ALA A 69 -15.44 -18.43 -15.59
C ALA A 69 -16.54 -18.13 -16.62
N GLY A 70 -17.62 -17.43 -16.23
CA GLY A 70 -18.68 -16.99 -17.14
C GLY A 70 -18.21 -16.01 -18.23
N ARG A 71 -17.24 -15.15 -17.92
CA ARG A 71 -16.68 -14.16 -18.86
C ARG A 71 -15.63 -14.73 -19.82
N LEU A 72 -15.12 -15.94 -19.57
CA LEU A 72 -14.13 -16.55 -20.44
C LEU A 72 -14.72 -16.90 -21.82
N GLY A 73 -14.01 -16.49 -22.88
CA GLY A 73 -14.39 -16.73 -24.26
C GLY A 73 -14.30 -18.20 -24.70
N LYS A 74 -14.77 -18.48 -25.92
CA LYS A 74 -14.88 -19.85 -26.49
C LYS A 74 -13.56 -20.66 -26.46
N SER A 75 -12.41 -20.00 -26.55
CA SER A 75 -11.09 -20.66 -26.51
C SER A 75 -10.73 -21.32 -25.17
N TYR A 76 -11.47 -21.01 -24.10
CA TYR A 76 -11.31 -21.62 -22.77
C TYR A 76 -12.33 -22.73 -22.49
N ARG A 77 -13.12 -23.13 -23.50
CA ARG A 77 -14.21 -24.09 -23.34
C ARG A 77 -14.04 -25.31 -24.24
N LYS A 78 -14.67 -26.41 -23.83
CA LYS A 78 -14.90 -27.61 -24.63
C LYS A 78 -16.14 -27.39 -25.51
N LYS A 79 -16.37 -28.28 -26.47
CA LYS A 79 -17.62 -28.28 -27.26
C LYS A 79 -18.88 -28.44 -26.39
N SER A 80 -18.76 -29.08 -25.22
CA SER A 80 -19.84 -29.22 -24.23
C SER A 80 -20.21 -27.92 -23.49
N GLY A 81 -19.38 -26.87 -23.59
CA GLY A 81 -19.53 -25.62 -22.83
C GLY A 81 -18.73 -25.57 -21.53
N ASP A 82 -18.30 -26.74 -21.01
CA ASP A 82 -17.43 -26.83 -19.84
C ASP A 82 -16.06 -26.20 -20.07
N LEU A 83 -15.35 -25.84 -18.99
CA LEU A 83 -13.98 -25.37 -19.10
C LEU A 83 -13.08 -26.48 -19.68
N ASN A 84 -12.17 -26.07 -20.57
CA ASN A 84 -11.05 -26.91 -20.98
C ASN A 84 -9.87 -26.72 -20.00
N THR A 85 -8.79 -27.49 -20.16
CA THR A 85 -7.60 -27.40 -19.30
C THR A 85 -7.01 -25.99 -19.22
N LYS A 86 -7.12 -25.19 -20.30
CA LYS A 86 -6.68 -23.78 -20.30
C LYS A 86 -7.60 -22.92 -19.43
N GLY A 87 -8.91 -23.14 -19.51
CA GLY A 87 -9.92 -22.51 -18.66
C GLY A 87 -9.72 -22.82 -17.19
N GLU A 88 -9.59 -24.10 -16.84
CA GLU A 88 -9.34 -24.56 -15.47
C GLU A 88 -8.06 -23.93 -14.89
N ARG A 89 -6.96 -23.94 -15.66
CA ARG A 89 -5.70 -23.28 -15.25
C ARG A 89 -5.86 -21.77 -15.07
N ARG A 90 -6.66 -21.10 -15.92
CA ARG A 90 -6.92 -19.67 -15.79
C ARG A 90 -7.69 -19.34 -14.51
N ILE A 91 -8.66 -20.17 -14.13
CA ILE A 91 -9.40 -20.00 -12.87
C ILE A 91 -8.52 -20.31 -11.66
N ALA A 92 -7.80 -21.43 -11.68
CA ALA A 92 -6.89 -21.82 -10.60
C ALA A 92 -5.77 -20.79 -10.38
N GLY A 93 -5.27 -20.17 -11.46
CA GLY A 93 -4.23 -19.14 -11.40
C GLY A 93 -4.72 -17.74 -11.02
N LYS A 94 -6.01 -17.54 -10.73
CA LYS A 94 -6.56 -16.21 -10.45
C LYS A 94 -6.10 -15.70 -9.08
N LYS A 95 -5.11 -14.79 -9.08
CA LYS A 95 -4.66 -14.07 -7.89
C LYS A 95 -5.77 -13.17 -7.30
N PRO A 96 -5.92 -13.10 -5.97
CA PRO A 96 -6.81 -12.13 -5.32
C PRO A 96 -6.30 -10.69 -5.51
N LEU A 97 -7.22 -9.71 -5.56
CA LEU A 97 -6.95 -8.28 -5.78
C LEU A 97 -6.23 -7.87 -7.08
N VAL A 98 -5.70 -8.82 -7.84
CA VAL A 98 -5.09 -8.57 -9.14
C VAL A 98 -6.13 -8.80 -10.23
N GLY A 99 -6.75 -7.72 -10.69
CA GLY A 99 -7.61 -7.68 -11.88
C GLY A 99 -6.81 -7.45 -13.16
N GLU A 100 -7.45 -7.54 -14.33
CA GLU A 100 -6.79 -7.32 -15.63
C GLU A 100 -6.26 -5.89 -15.78
N SER A 101 -6.96 -4.90 -15.21
CA SER A 101 -6.55 -3.49 -15.19
C SER A 101 -5.56 -3.15 -14.08
N GLY A 102 -5.47 -3.95 -13.01
CA GLY A 102 -4.65 -3.65 -11.84
C GLY A 102 -4.95 -2.30 -11.17
N ASP A 103 -6.19 -1.79 -11.29
CA ASP A 103 -6.56 -0.42 -10.89
C ASP A 103 -6.21 -0.11 -9.43
N LEU A 104 -6.55 -1.01 -8.50
CA LEU A 104 -6.28 -0.80 -7.08
C LEU A 104 -4.79 -0.58 -6.79
N ARG A 105 -3.90 -1.33 -7.46
CA ARG A 105 -2.46 -1.16 -7.35
C ARG A 105 -1.98 0.19 -7.90
N ARG A 106 -2.61 0.66 -8.98
CA ARG A 106 -2.25 1.93 -9.65
C ARG A 106 -2.77 3.16 -8.92
N GLN A 107 -3.76 3.00 -8.04
CA GLN A 107 -4.44 4.07 -7.34
C GLN A 107 -3.99 4.23 -5.88
N ILE A 108 -2.77 3.78 -5.57
CA ILE A 108 -2.10 4.05 -4.29
C ILE A 108 -1.09 5.18 -4.52
N VAL A 109 -1.27 6.29 -3.80
CA VAL A 109 -0.46 7.51 -3.96
C VAL A 109 0.04 8.00 -2.61
N ALA A 110 1.22 8.61 -2.60
CA ALA A 110 1.79 9.30 -1.44
C ALA A 110 1.93 10.78 -1.74
N VAL A 111 1.52 11.63 -0.79
CA VAL A 111 1.67 13.08 -0.87
C VAL A 111 2.24 13.58 0.45
N ALA A 112 3.39 14.24 0.39
CA ALA A 112 4.04 14.84 1.54
C ALA A 112 3.92 16.37 1.57
N THR A 113 3.91 16.89 2.79
CA THR A 113 4.07 18.31 3.15
C THR A 113 5.36 18.48 3.95
N ALA A 114 5.65 19.69 4.43
CA ALA A 114 6.82 19.94 5.28
C ALA A 114 6.83 19.14 6.60
N GLY A 115 5.67 18.66 7.08
CA GLY A 115 5.55 18.00 8.39
C GLY A 115 4.82 16.65 8.39
N GLN A 116 4.24 16.23 7.27
CA GLN A 116 3.42 15.02 7.20
C GLN A 116 3.49 14.37 5.82
N VAL A 117 3.43 13.04 5.78
CA VAL A 117 3.13 12.28 4.56
C VAL A 117 1.78 11.57 4.69
N THR A 118 0.98 11.61 3.64
CA THR A 118 -0.28 10.87 3.53
C THR A 118 -0.18 9.84 2.42
N VAL A 119 -0.51 8.58 2.73
CA VAL A 119 -0.62 7.49 1.74
C VAL A 119 -2.09 7.12 1.60
N GLN A 120 -2.62 7.17 0.37
CA GLN A 120 -4.05 6.99 0.10
C GLN A 120 -4.29 5.94 -0.97
N ALA A 121 -5.36 5.17 -0.83
CA ALA A 121 -5.88 4.27 -1.86
C ALA A 121 -7.27 4.74 -2.29
N THR A 122 -7.40 5.28 -3.51
CA THR A 122 -8.55 6.11 -3.91
C THR A 122 -9.77 5.34 -4.42
N THR A 123 -9.68 4.03 -4.62
CA THR A 123 -10.83 3.21 -5.05
C THR A 123 -11.89 3.11 -3.95
N ALA A 124 -13.18 3.12 -4.30
CA ALA A 124 -14.30 2.97 -3.36
C ALA A 124 -14.28 1.66 -2.52
N TYR A 125 -13.57 0.62 -2.98
CA TYR A 125 -13.50 -0.69 -2.32
C TYR A 125 -12.17 -0.94 -1.58
N SER A 126 -11.27 0.05 -1.52
CA SER A 126 -9.93 -0.07 -0.89
C SER A 126 -10.03 -0.53 0.55
N ALA A 127 -10.85 0.16 1.36
CA ALA A 127 -11.05 -0.17 2.77
C ALA A 127 -11.60 -1.59 2.99
N MET A 128 -12.58 -2.00 2.17
CA MET A 128 -13.16 -3.36 2.22
C MET A 128 -12.10 -4.44 1.95
N HIS A 129 -11.11 -4.17 1.11
CA HIS A 129 -10.02 -5.11 0.87
C HIS A 129 -8.89 -5.00 1.91
N GLN A 130 -8.59 -3.81 2.42
CA GLN A 130 -7.59 -3.63 3.46
C GLN A 130 -8.01 -4.34 4.75
N PHE A 131 -9.24 -4.11 5.22
CA PHE A 131 -9.71 -4.56 6.54
C PHE A 131 -10.69 -5.74 6.47
N GLY A 132 -11.21 -6.06 5.29
CA GLY A 132 -12.32 -7.01 5.17
C GLY A 132 -13.64 -6.38 5.59
N GLY A 133 -14.69 -7.19 5.60
CA GLY A 133 -16.02 -6.76 6.04
C GLY A 133 -17.13 -7.44 5.26
N THR A 134 -18.36 -6.98 5.47
CA THR A 134 -19.54 -7.49 4.77
C THR A 134 -19.99 -6.48 3.73
N THR A 135 -20.20 -6.93 2.49
CA THR A 135 -20.67 -6.06 1.42
C THR A 135 -22.07 -5.52 1.70
N SER A 136 -22.32 -4.28 1.26
CA SER A 136 -23.63 -3.65 1.43
C SER A 136 -24.71 -4.41 0.65
N ALA A 137 -25.95 -4.34 1.13
CA ALA A 137 -27.12 -4.91 0.45
C ALA A 137 -27.34 -4.34 -0.97
N ARG A 138 -26.79 -3.14 -1.24
CA ARG A 138 -26.88 -2.43 -2.52
C ARG A 138 -25.66 -2.66 -3.43
N SER A 139 -24.72 -3.52 -3.04
CA SER A 139 -23.53 -3.83 -3.84
C SER A 139 -23.82 -4.88 -4.91
N MET A 140 -22.90 -5.04 -5.86
CA MET A 140 -22.98 -6.09 -6.89
C MET A 140 -23.02 -7.51 -6.30
N ILE A 141 -22.53 -7.69 -5.06
CA ILE A 141 -22.54 -8.99 -4.37
C ILE A 141 -23.10 -8.77 -2.95
N PRO A 142 -24.41 -8.65 -2.74
CA PRO A 142 -25.02 -8.29 -1.46
C PRO A 142 -24.71 -9.26 -0.32
N GLY A 143 -24.42 -8.73 0.88
CA GLY A 143 -24.39 -9.51 2.13
C GLY A 143 -23.31 -10.59 2.22
N LYS A 144 -22.24 -10.47 1.44
CA LYS A 144 -21.12 -11.43 1.44
C LYS A 144 -19.95 -10.89 2.26
N THR A 145 -19.38 -11.78 3.07
CA THR A 145 -18.16 -11.49 3.82
C THR A 145 -16.95 -11.55 2.89
N ILE A 146 -16.23 -10.44 2.81
CA ILE A 146 -14.95 -10.31 2.13
C ILE A 146 -13.84 -10.42 3.18
N PRO A 147 -12.90 -11.37 3.03
CA PRO A 147 -11.76 -11.43 3.93
C PRO A 147 -10.82 -10.24 3.73
N ALA A 148 -10.17 -9.82 4.82
CA ALA A 148 -9.07 -8.87 4.77
C ALA A 148 -7.92 -9.40 3.89
N ARG A 149 -7.37 -8.50 3.08
CA ARG A 149 -6.23 -8.69 2.19
C ARG A 149 -5.37 -7.44 2.31
N PRO A 150 -4.74 -7.21 3.47
CA PRO A 150 -4.06 -5.95 3.76
C PRO A 150 -2.90 -5.73 2.81
N TYR A 151 -2.77 -4.51 2.30
CA TYR A 151 -1.69 -4.07 1.42
C TYR A 151 -1.05 -2.76 1.90
N LEU A 152 -1.75 -1.97 2.72
CA LEU A 152 -1.21 -0.78 3.41
C LEU A 152 -0.60 -1.16 4.77
N PRO A 153 0.28 -0.31 5.32
CA PRO A 153 1.04 -0.61 6.53
C PRO A 153 0.23 -0.59 7.83
N VAL A 154 -1.06 -0.28 7.76
CA VAL A 154 -1.93 0.00 8.91
C VAL A 154 -2.93 -1.12 9.16
N ARG A 155 -3.19 -1.40 10.43
CA ARG A 155 -4.25 -2.30 10.91
C ARG A 155 -5.57 -1.57 11.12
N ASP A 156 -6.61 -2.33 11.37
CA ASP A 156 -7.95 -1.82 11.69
C ASP A 156 -7.98 -0.99 12.99
N ASP A 157 -7.12 -1.32 13.95
CA ASP A 157 -6.91 -0.56 15.20
C ASP A 157 -6.07 0.72 15.03
N GLY A 158 -5.63 1.03 13.81
CA GLY A 158 -4.78 2.19 13.51
C GLY A 158 -3.29 1.99 13.80
N THR A 159 -2.88 0.83 14.34
CA THR A 159 -1.47 0.51 14.56
C THR A 159 -0.76 0.10 13.27
N LEU A 160 0.56 0.22 13.26
CA LEU A 160 1.39 -0.26 12.14
C LEU A 160 1.76 -1.73 12.33
N TYR A 161 1.86 -2.47 11.23
CA TYR A 161 2.52 -3.78 11.27
C TYR A 161 3.98 -3.63 11.75
N PRO A 162 4.50 -4.50 12.64
CA PRO A 162 5.86 -4.38 13.17
C PRO A 162 6.93 -4.25 12.10
N ALA A 163 6.84 -5.04 11.03
CA ALA A 163 7.76 -4.94 9.89
C ALA A 163 7.71 -3.55 9.22
N GLU A 164 6.51 -2.97 9.09
CA GLU A 164 6.32 -1.65 8.49
C GLU A 164 6.84 -0.55 9.40
N SER A 165 6.59 -0.66 10.71
CA SER A 165 7.12 0.26 11.70
C SER A 165 8.65 0.25 11.70
N ALA A 166 9.27 -0.93 11.65
CA ALA A 166 10.73 -1.05 11.58
C ALA A 166 11.31 -0.40 10.31
N LEU A 167 10.68 -0.58 9.15
CA LEU A 167 11.12 0.02 7.89
C LEU A 167 10.98 1.56 7.90
N ILE A 168 9.87 2.08 8.43
CA ILE A 168 9.66 3.52 8.56
C ILE A 168 10.67 4.12 9.54
N LEU A 169 10.90 3.47 10.68
CA LEU A 169 11.91 3.90 11.66
C LEU A 169 13.32 3.89 11.07
N ALA A 170 13.66 2.85 10.28
CA ALA A 170 14.95 2.78 9.60
C ALA A 170 15.14 3.96 8.65
N ALA A 171 14.13 4.27 7.82
CA ALA A 171 14.19 5.41 6.89
C ALA A 171 14.29 6.77 7.62
N ILE A 172 13.59 6.93 8.75
CA ILE A 172 13.71 8.14 9.59
C ILE A 172 15.11 8.24 10.21
N ASN A 173 15.65 7.14 10.73
CA ASN A 173 16.98 7.14 11.34
C ASN A 173 18.08 7.43 10.32
N GLU A 174 17.99 6.87 9.11
CA GLU A 174 18.89 7.18 8.01
C GLU A 174 18.91 8.69 7.72
N TYR A 175 17.75 9.32 7.71
CA TYR A 175 17.64 10.77 7.55
C TYR A 175 18.28 11.55 8.71
N LEU A 176 18.07 11.12 9.96
CA LEU A 176 18.61 11.81 11.14
C LEU A 176 20.13 11.72 11.23
N HIS A 177 20.70 10.60 10.84
CA HIS A 177 22.15 10.38 10.92
C HIS A 177 22.91 10.92 9.71
N GLY A 178 22.21 11.18 8.60
CA GLY A 178 22.83 11.54 7.33
C GLY A 178 23.54 10.35 6.72
N SER A 179 23.26 10.09 5.44
CA SER A 179 24.03 9.18 4.59
C SER A 179 25.46 9.65 4.41
#